data_AF-A0A099ZA03-F1
#
_entry.id   AF-A0A099ZA03-F1
#
_cell.length_a   1.000
_cell.length_b   1.000
_cell.length_c   1.000
_cell.angle_alpha   90.00
_cell.angle_beta   90.00
_cell.angle_gamma   90.00
#
_symmetry.space_group_name_H-M   'P 1'
#
loop_
_entity.id
_entity.type
_entity.pdbx_description
1 polymer ?
#
loop_
_entity_poly.entity_id
_entity_poly.type
_entity_poly.pdbx_seq_one_letter_code
_entity_poly.pdbx_strand_id
1 'polypeptide(L)'
;QNKVKYIKQTTAILKQQYGGDIPGTVEELVKLPGVGPKMAHLAMHIAWNRVCGISVDTHVHRITNRLKWVKKETRSPEETRLALEDWLPRDLWKEINWLLVGFGQQTCLPVNPRCGECLNRDSCPAAR
;
A
#
# COMPACT_ATOMS: atom_id res chain seq x y z
N GLN A 1 -11.51 14.21 -14.40
CA GLN A 1 -11.02 14.47 -15.77
C GLN A 1 -9.69 13.78 -16.05
N ASN A 2 -8.65 13.94 -15.21
CA ASN A 2 -7.33 13.29 -15.42
C ASN A 2 -7.37 11.76 -15.55
N LYS A 3 -8.21 11.06 -14.77
CA LYS A 3 -8.36 9.59 -14.86
C LYS A 3 -8.78 9.11 -16.25
N VAL A 4 -9.69 9.81 -16.92
CA VAL A 4 -10.13 9.46 -18.29
C VAL A 4 -8.97 9.59 -19.27
N LYS A 5 -8.17 10.67 -19.13
CA LYS A 5 -6.96 10.87 -19.92
C LYS A 5 -5.96 9.74 -19.70
N TYR A 6 -5.69 9.37 -18.45
CA TYR A 6 -4.77 8.29 -18.11
C TYR A 6 -5.23 6.94 -18.65
N ILE A 7 -6.52 6.59 -18.51
CA ILE A 7 -7.05 5.34 -19.06
C ILE A 7 -6.84 5.28 -20.58
N LYS A 8 -7.18 6.34 -21.32
CA LYS A 8 -6.97 6.40 -22.77
C LYS A 8 -5.50 6.31 -23.18
N GLN A 9 -4.60 6.95 -22.42
CA GLN A 9 -3.16 6.90 -22.70
C GLN A 9 -2.59 5.51 -22.38
N THR A 10 -2.98 4.91 -21.25
CA THR A 10 -2.58 3.56 -20.87
C THR A 10 -3.00 2.56 -21.94
N THR A 11 -4.26 2.54 -22.38
CA THR A 11 -4.71 1.57 -23.40
C THR A 11 -3.95 1.71 -24.73
N ALA A 12 -3.60 2.94 -25.14
CA ALA A 12 -2.76 3.16 -26.31
C ALA A 12 -1.35 2.61 -26.13
N ILE A 13 -0.72 2.84 -24.97
CA ILE A 13 0.61 2.30 -24.63
C ILE A 13 0.58 0.77 -24.62
N LEU A 14 -0.41 0.15 -23.98
CA LEU A 14 -0.55 -1.31 -23.92
C LEU A 14 -0.63 -1.91 -25.32
N LYS A 15 -1.44 -1.32 -26.21
CA LYS A 15 -1.57 -1.78 -27.59
C LYS A 15 -0.27 -1.62 -28.40
N GLN A 16 0.48 -0.54 -28.20
CA GLN A 16 1.68 -0.25 -28.97
C GLN A 16 2.93 -1.00 -28.49
N GLN A 17 3.09 -1.16 -27.18
CA GLN A 17 4.34 -1.62 -26.56
C GLN A 17 4.25 -3.00 -25.92
N TYR A 18 3.05 -3.43 -25.52
CA TYR A 18 2.84 -4.65 -24.73
C TYR A 18 1.90 -5.65 -25.41
N GLY A 19 1.67 -5.52 -26.72
CA GLY A 19 0.82 -6.44 -27.48
C GLY A 19 -0.66 -6.44 -27.05
N GLY A 20 -1.10 -5.40 -26.34
CA GLY A 20 -2.45 -5.31 -25.77
C GLY A 20 -2.60 -5.94 -24.38
N ASP A 21 -1.55 -6.53 -23.82
CA ASP A 21 -1.56 -7.11 -22.47
C ASP A 21 -0.96 -6.15 -21.43
N ILE A 22 -1.16 -6.44 -20.14
CA ILE A 22 -0.65 -5.64 -19.02
C ILE A 22 0.79 -6.06 -18.69
N PRO A 23 1.72 -5.10 -18.45
CA PRO A 23 3.10 -5.42 -18.10
C PRO A 23 3.19 -6.26 -16.82
N GLY A 24 4.11 -7.23 -16.81
CA GLY A 24 4.25 -8.22 -15.73
C GLY A 24 5.28 -7.88 -14.65
N THR A 25 5.76 -6.63 -14.61
CA THR A 25 6.78 -6.16 -13.66
C THR A 25 6.38 -4.83 -13.00
N VAL A 26 6.86 -4.58 -11.78
CA VAL A 26 6.54 -3.34 -11.04
C VAL A 26 7.11 -2.13 -11.78
N GLU A 27 8.33 -2.26 -12.30
CA GLU A 27 9.07 -1.21 -13.00
C GLU A 27 8.35 -0.76 -14.26
N GLU A 28 7.72 -1.67 -15.00
CA GLU A 28 6.95 -1.35 -16.19
C GLU A 28 5.57 -0.80 -15.84
N LEU A 29 4.91 -1.35 -14.82
CA LEU A 29 3.62 -0.85 -14.35
C LEU A 29 3.71 0.62 -13.92
N VAL A 30 4.78 1.02 -13.22
CA VAL A 30 4.99 2.42 -12.79
C VAL A 30 5.21 3.38 -13.97
N LYS A 31 5.61 2.89 -15.15
CA LYS A 31 5.70 3.72 -16.36
C LYS A 31 4.32 4.08 -16.94
N LEU A 32 3.27 3.36 -16.54
CA LEU A 32 1.92 3.65 -17.01
C LEU A 32 1.39 4.95 -16.35
N PRO A 33 0.73 5.82 -17.11
CA PRO A 33 0.25 7.09 -16.59
C PRO A 33 -0.77 6.87 -15.47
N GLY A 34 -0.51 7.49 -14.32
CA GLY A 34 -1.36 7.40 -13.14
C GLY A 34 -1.14 6.15 -12.27
N VAL A 35 -0.18 5.28 -12.61
CA VAL A 35 0.21 4.13 -11.79
C VAL A 35 1.46 4.49 -10.99
N GLY A 36 1.30 4.64 -9.68
CA GLY A 36 2.42 4.80 -8.74
C GLY A 36 2.89 3.47 -8.16
N PRO A 37 3.99 3.47 -7.37
CA PRO A 37 4.56 2.27 -6.76
C PRO A 37 3.54 1.43 -5.98
N LYS A 38 2.69 2.07 -5.15
CA LYS A 38 1.60 1.40 -4.43
C LYS A 38 0.72 0.57 -5.36
N MET A 39 0.26 1.18 -6.46
CA MET A 39 -0.68 0.57 -7.39
C MET A 39 -0.01 -0.56 -8.18
N ALA A 40 1.26 -0.40 -8.54
CA ALA A 40 2.04 -1.45 -9.20
C ALA A 40 2.21 -2.69 -8.30
N HIS A 41 2.64 -2.51 -7.04
CA HIS A 41 2.75 -3.62 -6.09
C HIS A 41 1.40 -4.30 -5.82
N LEU A 42 0.34 -3.52 -5.68
CA LEU A 42 -1.02 -4.05 -5.47
C LEU A 42 -1.50 -4.85 -6.69
N ALA A 43 -1.28 -4.36 -7.90
CA ALA A 43 -1.67 -5.06 -9.13
C ALA A 43 -0.91 -6.38 -9.27
N MET A 44 0.42 -6.37 -9.06
CA MET A 44 1.24 -7.59 -9.08
C MET A 44 0.74 -8.66 -8.11
N HIS A 45 0.36 -8.24 -6.90
CA HIS A 45 -0.19 -9.13 -5.90
C HIS A 45 -1.58 -9.66 -6.31
N ILE A 46 -2.55 -8.80 -6.64
CA ILE A 46 -3.93 -9.24 -6.83
C ILE A 46 -4.13 -9.97 -8.17
N ALA A 47 -3.54 -9.49 -9.25
CA ALA A 47 -3.78 -10.05 -10.58
C ALA A 47 -2.88 -11.26 -10.89
N TRP A 48 -1.66 -11.31 -10.37
CA TRP A 48 -0.70 -12.39 -10.66
C TRP A 48 -0.24 -13.19 -9.43
N ASN A 49 -0.80 -12.93 -8.24
CA ASN A 49 -0.38 -13.56 -6.99
C ASN A 49 1.13 -13.43 -6.71
N ARG A 50 1.74 -12.33 -7.17
CA ARG A 50 3.18 -12.06 -7.03
C ARG A 50 3.42 -10.97 -5.99
N VAL A 51 3.99 -11.36 -4.86
CA VAL A 51 4.34 -10.43 -3.77
C VAL A 51 5.72 -9.83 -4.03
N CYS A 52 5.74 -8.75 -4.79
CA CYS A 52 6.96 -8.00 -5.13
C CYS A 52 7.37 -6.98 -4.05
N GLY A 53 6.46 -6.60 -3.15
CA GLY A 53 6.68 -5.62 -2.09
C GLY A 53 5.40 -5.31 -1.34
N ILE A 54 5.52 -4.61 -0.20
CA ILE A 54 4.36 -4.21 0.60
C ILE A 54 3.67 -3.01 -0.07
N SER A 55 2.39 -3.16 -0.39
CA SER A 55 1.58 -2.01 -0.85
C SER A 55 1.29 -1.10 0.35
N VAL A 56 1.95 0.05 0.43
CA VAL A 56 1.71 1.02 1.50
C VAL A 56 0.77 2.11 1.02
N ASP A 57 -0.33 2.31 1.75
CA ASP A 57 -1.23 3.43 1.56
C ASP A 57 -1.32 4.31 2.80
N THR A 58 -2.23 5.28 2.80
CA THR A 58 -2.40 6.22 3.91
C THR A 58 -2.82 5.55 5.21
N HIS A 59 -3.49 4.39 5.17
CA HIS A 59 -3.85 3.62 6.36
C HIS A 59 -2.63 2.89 6.90
N VAL A 60 -1.95 2.10 6.05
CA VAL A 60 -0.74 1.36 6.42
C VAL A 60 0.32 2.32 6.96
N HIS A 61 0.59 3.41 6.24
CA HIS A 61 1.56 4.44 6.65
C HIS A 61 1.21 5.02 8.02
N ARG A 62 -0.02 5.51 8.21
CA ARG A 62 -0.44 6.12 9.48
C ARG A 62 -0.38 5.13 10.65
N ILE A 63 -0.92 3.93 10.46
CA ILE A 63 -1.08 2.95 11.55
C ILE A 63 0.28 2.42 11.99
N THR A 64 1.16 2.09 11.05
CA THR A 64 2.50 1.57 11.37
C THR A 64 3.36 2.61 12.08
N ASN A 65 3.23 3.90 11.73
CA ASN A 65 3.86 4.99 12.47
C ASN A 65 3.26 5.17 13.88
N ARG A 66 1.93 5.06 14.04
CA ARG A 66 1.26 5.10 15.36
C ARG A 66 1.68 3.94 16.26
N LEU A 67 1.77 2.74 15.70
CA LEU A 67 2.16 1.53 16.42
C LEU A 67 3.68 1.43 16.66
N LYS A 68 4.47 2.37 16.14
CA LYS A 68 5.94 2.35 16.19
C LYS A 68 6.56 1.07 15.58
N TRP A 69 5.91 0.54 14.54
CA TRP A 69 6.40 -0.58 13.73
C TRP A 69 7.54 -0.18 12.78
N VAL A 70 7.75 1.13 12.61
CA VAL A 70 8.90 1.70 11.92
C VAL A 70 9.87 2.24 12.96
N LYS A 71 11.16 1.87 12.86
CA LYS A 71 12.22 2.27 13.81
C LYS A 71 12.35 3.78 13.94
N LYS A 72 12.14 4.50 12.84
CA LYS A 72 12.11 5.97 12.75
C LYS A 72 10.81 6.39 12.11
N GLU A 73 10.27 7.53 12.54
CA GLU A 73 9.07 8.09 11.92
C GLU A 73 9.34 8.38 10.45
N THR A 74 8.56 7.75 9.58
CA THR A 74 8.71 7.84 8.13
C THR A 74 7.86 8.98 7.59
N ARG A 75 8.36 9.71 6.60
CA ARG A 75 7.65 10.84 5.99
C ARG A 75 6.96 10.47 4.68
N SER A 76 7.37 9.38 4.05
CA SER A 76 6.82 8.90 2.79
C SER A 76 6.31 7.45 2.90
N PRO A 77 5.30 7.05 2.09
CA PRO A 77 4.86 5.66 2.02
C PRO A 77 5.98 4.70 1.60
N GLU A 78 6.93 5.18 0.78
CA GLU A 78 8.05 4.38 0.31
C GLU A 78 9.07 4.09 1.43
N GLU A 79 9.37 5.08 2.27
CA GLU A 79 10.17 4.86 3.48
C GLU A 79 9.49 3.84 4.42
N THR A 80 8.18 3.92 4.58
CA THR A 80 7.43 2.93 5.36
C THR A 80 7.51 1.54 4.76
N ARG A 81 7.41 1.42 3.44
CA ARG A 81 7.51 0.12 2.75
C ARG A 81 8.84 -0.53 3.08
N LEU A 82 9.95 0.17 2.83
CA LEU A 82 11.29 -0.34 3.12
C LEU A 82 11.47 -0.67 4.61
N ALA A 83 10.96 0.16 5.51
CA ALA A 83 11.05 -0.08 6.95
C ALA A 83 10.24 -1.29 7.42
N LEU A 84 9.09 -1.59 6.80
CA LEU A 84 8.31 -2.78 7.11
C LEU A 84 8.94 -4.03 6.49
N GLU A 85 9.44 -3.95 5.26
CA GLU A 85 10.09 -5.06 4.57
C GLU A 85 11.38 -5.52 5.26
N ASP A 86 12.05 -4.64 6.02
CA ASP A 86 13.25 -4.94 6.81
C ASP A 86 13.02 -6.01 7.90
N TRP A 87 11.81 -6.11 8.45
CA TRP A 87 11.55 -7.00 9.61
C TRP A 87 10.30 -7.86 9.50
N LEU A 88 9.30 -7.46 8.71
CA LEU A 88 8.04 -8.20 8.60
C LEU A 88 8.27 -9.49 7.80
N PRO A 89 7.88 -10.67 8.31
CA PRO A 89 7.95 -11.92 7.56
C PRO A 89 7.25 -11.83 6.21
N ARG A 90 7.91 -12.34 5.16
CA ARG A 90 7.45 -12.18 3.77
C ARG A 90 6.06 -12.75 3.51
N ASP A 91 5.67 -13.80 4.22
CA ASP A 91 4.36 -14.43 4.11
C ASP A 91 3.20 -13.51 4.53
N LEU A 92 3.49 -12.52 5.38
CA LEU A 92 2.52 -11.53 5.87
C LEU A 92 2.39 -10.30 4.95
N TRP A 93 3.29 -10.12 3.98
CA TRP A 93 3.28 -8.93 3.11
C TRP A 93 2.01 -8.84 2.25
N LYS A 94 1.47 -10.00 1.88
CA LYS A 94 0.18 -10.08 1.16
C LYS A 94 -0.98 -9.61 2.05
N GLU A 95 -0.90 -9.87 3.36
CA GLU A 95 -2.04 -9.68 4.27
C GLU A 95 -2.02 -8.34 5.00
N ILE A 96 -0.86 -7.74 5.19
CA ILE A 96 -0.77 -6.54 6.01
C ILE A 96 -1.60 -5.36 5.44
N ASN A 97 -1.66 -5.21 4.12
CA ASN A 97 -2.35 -4.07 3.51
C ASN A 97 -3.86 -4.08 3.81
N TRP A 98 -4.59 -5.12 3.38
CA TRP A 98 -6.05 -5.18 3.56
C TRP A 98 -6.46 -5.22 5.05
N LEU A 99 -5.69 -5.88 5.92
CA LEU A 99 -5.92 -5.89 7.36
C LEU A 99 -5.85 -4.47 7.96
N LEU A 100 -4.78 -3.73 7.65
CA LEU A 100 -4.60 -2.37 8.17
C LEU A 100 -5.53 -1.36 7.52
N VAL A 101 -5.93 -1.56 6.26
CA VAL A 101 -6.95 -0.74 5.62
C VAL A 101 -8.29 -0.90 6.34
N GLY A 102 -8.76 -2.13 6.55
CA GLY A 102 -10.01 -2.39 7.27
C GLY A 102 -9.97 -1.84 8.70
N PHE A 103 -8.91 -2.15 9.44
CA PHE A 103 -8.70 -1.63 10.80
C PHE A 103 -8.63 -0.10 10.84
N GLY A 104 -7.99 0.52 9.85
CA GLY A 104 -7.86 1.98 9.73
C GLY A 104 -9.14 2.70 9.32
N GLN A 105 -10.09 2.00 8.72
CA GLN A 105 -11.40 2.53 8.34
C GLN A 105 -12.44 2.38 9.47
N GLN A 106 -12.29 1.37 10.33
CA GLN A 106 -13.29 1.07 11.36
C GLN A 106 -12.85 1.50 12.77
N THR A 107 -11.57 1.37 13.11
CA THR A 107 -11.08 1.54 14.49
C THR A 107 -10.01 2.63 14.60
N CYS A 108 -8.89 2.49 13.88
CA CYS A 108 -7.75 3.42 13.95
C CYS A 108 -7.91 4.59 12.96
N LEU A 109 -9.01 5.34 13.14
CA LEU A 109 -9.40 6.47 12.30
C LEU A 109 -8.34 7.58 12.26
N PRO A 110 -8.25 8.37 11.17
CA PRO A 110 -7.30 9.47 11.07
C PRO A 110 -7.52 10.54 12.14
N VAL A 111 -8.78 10.87 12.44
CA VAL A 111 -9.20 11.79 13.50
C VAL A 111 -10.01 11.00 14.52
N ASN A 112 -9.76 11.23 15.82
CA ASN A 112 -10.44 10.57 16.94
C ASN A 112 -10.54 9.03 16.78
N PRO A 113 -9.40 8.31 16.78
CA PRO A 113 -9.41 6.85 16.72
C PRO A 113 -10.19 6.26 17.91
N ARG A 114 -10.87 5.14 17.69
CA ARG A 114 -11.68 4.45 18.71
C ARG A 114 -10.81 3.64 19.66
N CYS A 115 -9.87 4.30 20.34
CA CYS A 115 -8.90 3.65 21.22
C CYS A 115 -9.56 2.90 22.39
N GLY A 116 -10.69 3.39 22.90
CA GLY A 116 -11.43 2.75 23.99
C GLY A 116 -11.99 1.36 23.65
N GLU A 117 -12.33 1.13 22.37
CA GLU A 117 -12.85 -0.16 21.85
C GLU A 117 -11.76 -0.98 21.15
N CYS A 118 -10.53 -0.45 21.07
CA CYS A 118 -9.44 -1.08 20.34
C CYS A 118 -8.87 -2.24 21.16
N LEU A 119 -8.91 -3.45 20.61
CA LEU A 119 -8.31 -4.64 21.24
C LEU A 119 -6.80 -4.51 21.49
N ASN A 120 -6.13 -3.64 20.72
CA ASN A 120 -4.70 -3.39 20.87
C ASN A 120 -4.38 -2.22 21.81
N ARG A 121 -5.36 -1.68 22.56
CA ARG A 121 -5.19 -0.48 23.39
C ARG A 121 -3.99 -0.58 24.32
N ASP A 122 -3.90 -1.67 25.07
CA ASP A 122 -2.89 -1.84 26.12
C ASP A 122 -1.47 -1.96 25.57
N SER A 123 -1.33 -2.46 24.33
CA SER A 123 -0.04 -2.57 23.64
C SER A 123 0.26 -1.40 22.69
N CYS A 124 -0.68 -0.49 22.47
CA CYS A 124 -0.55 0.56 21.46
C CYS A 124 0.11 1.81 22.04
N PRO A 125 1.32 2.20 21.57
CA PRO A 125 2.04 3.36 22.09
C PRO A 125 1.38 4.71 21.77
N ALA A 126 0.40 4.73 20.86
CA ALA A 126 -0.36 5.91 20.49
C ALA A 126 -1.79 5.95 21.07
N ALA A 127 -2.18 4.94 21.86
CA ALA A 127 -3.49 4.91 22.49
C ALA A 127 -3.63 6.06 23.49
N ARG A 128 -4.84 6.62 23.55
CA ARG A 128 -5.28 7.64 24.49
C ARG A 128 -6.63 7.20 25.02
#